data_AF-A0A7V8CEG0-F1
#
_entry.id   AF-A0A7V8CEG0-F1
#
_cell.length_a   1.000
_cell.length_b   1.000
_cell.length_c   1.000
_cell.angle_alpha   90.00
_cell.angle_beta   90.00
_cell.angle_gamma   90.00
#
_symmetry.space_group_name_H-M   'P 1'
#
loop_
_entity.id
_entity.type
_entity.pdbx_description
1 polymer ?
#
loop_
_entity_poly.entity_id
_entity_poly.type
_entity_poly.pdbx_seq_one_letter_code
_entity_poly.pdbx_strand_id
1 'polypeptide(L)'
;VAGTPLHGTAELDPFEFVRMIAVARIVMPRAMVRLSAGREAMSDELQALCFLAGANSIFHGEKLLTTGNPDTGRDLALFARLGLRPMPVTVDADGHDHPGTVHADITAGGGCGRAA
;
A
#
# COMPACT_ATOMS: atom_id res chain seq x y z
N VAL A 1 -3.15 -9.82 -18.59
CA VAL A 1 -2.22 -9.32 -19.63
C VAL A 1 -2.39 -10.17 -20.88
N ALA A 2 -2.34 -9.61 -22.10
CA ALA A 2 -2.49 -10.42 -23.31
C ALA A 2 -1.50 -11.60 -23.31
N GLY A 3 -1.99 -12.79 -23.65
CA GLY A 3 -1.18 -14.02 -23.69
C GLY A 3 -1.11 -14.83 -22.38
N THR A 4 -1.59 -14.32 -21.25
CA THR A 4 -1.70 -15.13 -20.01
C THR A 4 -3.01 -15.92 -19.97
N PRO A 5 -3.07 -17.13 -19.36
CA PRO A 5 -4.33 -17.88 -19.21
C PRO A 5 -5.45 -17.11 -18.50
N LEU A 6 -5.09 -16.15 -17.63
CA LEU A 6 -6.02 -15.25 -16.94
C LEU A 6 -6.37 -13.98 -17.74
N HIS A 7 -6.02 -13.90 -19.02
CA HIS A 7 -6.41 -12.77 -19.85
C HIS A 7 -7.90 -12.82 -20.16
N GLY A 8 -8.60 -11.70 -19.99
CA GLY A 8 -10.03 -11.60 -20.27
C GLY A 8 -10.93 -12.17 -19.17
N THR A 9 -10.38 -12.56 -18.02
CA THR A 9 -11.19 -12.88 -16.84
C THR A 9 -11.87 -11.63 -16.30
N ALA A 10 -13.05 -11.81 -15.69
CA ALA A 10 -13.74 -10.73 -15.01
C ALA A 10 -12.86 -10.10 -13.91
N GLU A 11 -12.99 -8.79 -13.73
CA GLU A 11 -12.35 -8.09 -12.62
C GLU A 11 -13.03 -8.47 -11.29
N LEU A 12 -12.26 -8.41 -10.22
CA LEU A 12 -12.77 -8.66 -8.87
C LEU A 12 -13.65 -7.48 -8.43
N ASP A 13 -14.73 -7.78 -7.71
CA ASP A 13 -15.52 -6.73 -7.07
C ASP A 13 -14.65 -5.91 -6.09
N PRO A 14 -14.66 -4.56 -6.17
CA PRO A 14 -13.85 -3.72 -5.28
C PRO A 14 -14.11 -3.98 -3.79
N PHE A 15 -15.33 -4.30 -3.38
CA PHE A 15 -15.61 -4.60 -1.97
C PHE A 15 -15.08 -5.95 -1.54
N GLU A 16 -15.04 -6.94 -2.43
CA GLU A 16 -14.36 -8.21 -2.16
C GLU A 16 -12.86 -8.00 -1.95
N PHE A 17 -12.24 -7.14 -2.76
CA PHE A 17 -10.84 -6.77 -2.59
C PHE A 17 -10.57 -6.08 -1.24
N VAL A 18 -11.38 -5.09 -0.87
CA VAL A 18 -11.26 -4.41 0.43
C VAL A 18 -11.49 -5.37 1.60
N ARG A 19 -12.45 -6.30 1.47
CA ARG A 19 -12.72 -7.33 2.47
C ARG A 19 -11.52 -8.24 2.68
N MET A 20 -10.84 -8.64 1.62
CA MET A 20 -9.61 -9.45 1.71
C MET A 20 -8.53 -8.74 2.53
N ILE A 21 -8.35 -7.43 2.33
CA ILE A 21 -7.42 -6.62 3.12
C ILE A 21 -7.82 -6.60 4.61
N ALA A 22 -9.11 -6.37 4.90
CA ALA A 22 -9.62 -6.37 6.27
C ALA A 22 -9.40 -7.73 6.96
N VAL A 23 -9.68 -8.83 6.27
CA VAL A 23 -9.43 -10.20 6.76
C VAL A 23 -7.94 -10.39 7.05
N ALA A 24 -7.06 -10.00 6.13
CA ALA A 24 -5.62 -10.11 6.35
C ALA A 24 -5.15 -9.33 7.58
N ARG A 25 -5.64 -8.10 7.78
CA ARG A 25 -5.35 -7.29 8.96
C ARG A 25 -5.84 -7.94 10.26
N ILE A 26 -7.05 -8.50 10.27
CA ILE A 26 -7.63 -9.14 11.46
C ILE A 26 -6.87 -10.42 11.84
N VAL A 27 -6.57 -11.27 10.85
CA VAL A 27 -5.91 -12.56 11.08
C VAL A 27 -4.42 -12.37 11.40
N MET A 28 -3.78 -11.34 10.85
CA MET A 28 -2.35 -11.07 11.02
C MET A 28 -2.11 -9.63 11.53
N PRO A 29 -2.50 -9.31 12.78
CA PRO A 29 -2.53 -7.93 13.28
C PRO A 29 -1.18 -7.22 13.31
N ARG A 30 -0.08 -7.98 13.45
CA ARG A 30 1.30 -7.47 13.51
C ARG A 30 1.99 -7.40 12.14
N ALA A 31 1.38 -7.95 11.09
CA ALA A 31 1.99 -7.99 9.78
C ALA A 31 1.86 -6.65 9.05
N MET A 32 2.81 -6.38 8.15
CA MET A 32 2.66 -5.35 7.14
C MET A 32 1.76 -5.89 6.03
N VAL A 33 0.63 -5.22 5.79
CA VAL A 33 -0.30 -5.57 4.71
C VAL A 33 -0.02 -4.62 3.55
N ARG A 34 0.65 -5.12 2.51
CA ARG A 34 1.10 -4.30 1.38
C ARG A 34 0.11 -4.30 0.23
N LEU A 35 -0.49 -3.14 -0.04
CA LEU A 35 -1.24 -2.90 -1.26
C LEU A 35 -0.23 -2.73 -2.41
N SER A 36 -0.11 -3.76 -3.24
CA SER A 36 0.99 -3.89 -4.21
C SER A 36 0.56 -3.63 -5.65
N ALA A 37 0.39 -4.68 -6.46
CA ALA A 37 0.05 -4.57 -7.87
C ALA A 37 -1.40 -4.14 -8.11
N GLY A 38 -1.66 -3.49 -9.25
CA GLY A 38 -3.01 -3.09 -9.67
C GLY A 38 -3.49 -1.74 -9.16
N ARG A 39 -2.72 -1.06 -8.29
CA ARG A 39 -3.06 0.26 -7.74
C ARG A 39 -3.30 1.33 -8.80
N GLU A 40 -2.59 1.25 -9.93
CA GLU A 40 -2.73 2.20 -11.03
C GLU A 40 -4.17 2.25 -11.58
N ALA A 41 -4.82 1.09 -11.65
CA ALA A 41 -6.20 0.96 -12.09
C ALA A 41 -7.23 1.27 -10.99
N MET A 42 -6.81 1.46 -9.73
CA MET A 42 -7.71 1.74 -8.62
C MET A 42 -8.04 3.24 -8.55
N SER A 43 -9.29 3.55 -8.21
CA SER A 43 -9.68 4.92 -7.85
C SER A 43 -9.07 5.32 -6.50
N ASP A 44 -9.01 6.63 -6.24
CA ASP A 44 -8.51 7.15 -4.97
C ASP A 44 -9.37 6.68 -3.79
N GLU A 45 -10.68 6.58 -3.99
CA GLU A 45 -11.65 6.12 -2.98
C GLU A 45 -11.42 4.65 -2.65
N LEU A 46 -11.15 3.80 -3.65
CA LEU A 46 -10.84 2.39 -3.42
C LEU A 46 -9.52 2.24 -2.66
N GLN A 47 -8.49 3.00 -3.03
CA GLN A 47 -7.22 2.98 -2.28
C GLN A 47 -7.42 3.47 -0.84
N ALA A 48 -8.22 4.53 -0.64
CA ALA A 48 -8.57 5.03 0.69
C ALA A 48 -9.28 3.95 1.53
N LEU A 49 -10.23 3.22 0.95
CA LEU A 49 -10.89 2.10 1.63
C LEU A 49 -9.92 0.97 1.97
N CYS A 50 -8.93 0.69 1.12
CA CYS A 50 -7.89 -0.32 1.42
C CYS A 50 -7.01 0.10 2.60
N PHE A 51 -6.61 1.37 2.68
CA PHE A 51 -5.86 1.90 3.83
C PHE A 51 -6.71 1.85 5.10
N LEU A 52 -7.99 2.24 5.01
CA LEU A 52 -8.93 2.13 6.13
C LEU A 52 -9.14 0.69 6.60
N ALA A 53 -9.19 -0.26 5.68
CA ALA A 53 -9.34 -1.69 5.97
C ALA A 53 -8.09 -2.31 6.62
N GLY A 54 -6.93 -1.65 6.55
CA GLY A 54 -5.73 -2.06 7.27
C GLY A 54 -4.50 -2.27 6.41
N ALA A 55 -4.51 -1.92 5.12
CA ALA A 55 -3.28 -1.82 4.35
C ALA A 55 -2.38 -0.72 4.94
N ASN A 56 -1.09 -0.99 5.11
CA ASN A 56 -0.11 -0.06 5.69
C ASN A 56 1.27 -0.16 5.01
N SER A 57 1.28 -0.52 3.73
CA SER A 57 2.49 -0.51 2.90
C SER A 57 2.08 -0.45 1.43
N ILE A 58 2.86 0.25 0.61
CA ILE A 58 2.72 0.29 -0.84
C ILE A 58 4.09 0.18 -1.50
N PHE A 59 4.12 -0.09 -2.80
CA PHE A 59 5.31 0.21 -3.61
C PHE A 59 5.26 1.65 -4.08
N HIS A 60 6.39 2.36 -3.95
CA HIS A 60 6.51 3.77 -4.31
C HIS A 60 7.71 3.93 -5.25
N GLY A 61 7.46 4.45 -6.44
CA GLY A 61 8.43 4.52 -7.54
C GLY A 61 7.71 4.47 -8.90
N GLU A 62 8.46 4.60 -9.99
CA GLU A 62 7.89 4.74 -11.34
C GLU A 62 7.39 3.41 -11.94
N LYS A 63 7.90 2.27 -11.46
CA LYS A 63 7.59 0.94 -12.01
C LYS A 63 7.61 -0.12 -10.92
N LEU A 64 6.79 -1.16 -11.09
CA LEU A 64 6.92 -2.41 -10.35
C LEU A 64 7.94 -3.32 -11.08
N LEU A 65 7.63 -4.61 -11.24
CA LEU A 65 8.47 -5.58 -11.95
C LEU A 65 8.33 -5.47 -13.47
N THR A 66 7.08 -5.40 -13.98
CA THR A 66 6.79 -5.44 -15.42
C THR A 66 5.73 -4.44 -15.88
N THR A 67 4.95 -3.87 -14.95
CA THR A 67 3.87 -2.90 -15.21
C THR A 67 4.20 -1.54 -14.60
N GLY A 68 3.48 -0.50 -15.03
CA GLY A 68 3.48 0.80 -14.37
C GLY A 68 3.13 0.70 -12.89
N ASN A 69 3.60 1.67 -12.13
CA ASN A 69 3.19 1.93 -10.74
C ASN A 69 2.50 3.31 -10.71
N PRO A 70 1.59 3.60 -9.77
CA PRO A 70 1.03 4.94 -9.65
C PRO A 70 2.12 6.00 -9.54
N ASP A 71 1.89 7.14 -10.19
CA ASP A 71 2.76 8.32 -10.10
C ASP A 71 3.01 8.67 -8.62
N THR A 72 4.28 8.83 -8.25
CA THR A 72 4.71 9.18 -6.90
C THR A 72 4.04 10.48 -6.42
N GLY A 73 3.74 11.41 -7.33
CA GLY A 73 2.95 12.61 -7.03
C GLY A 73 1.51 12.32 -6.62
N ARG A 74 0.84 11.36 -7.29
CA ARG A 74 -0.54 10.95 -6.95
C ARG A 74 -0.60 10.31 -5.56
N ASP A 75 0.38 9.49 -5.23
CA ASP A 75 0.46 8.83 -3.91
C ASP A 75 0.59 9.86 -2.78
N LEU A 76 1.47 10.84 -2.93
CA LEU A 76 1.66 11.90 -1.95
C LEU A 76 0.42 12.78 -1.78
N ALA A 77 -0.25 13.12 -2.88
CA ALA A 77 -1.50 13.90 -2.84
C ALA A 77 -2.63 13.14 -2.13
N LEU A 78 -2.76 11.83 -2.39
CA LEU A 78 -3.72 10.98 -1.71
C LEU A 78 -3.41 10.87 -0.21
N PHE A 79 -2.14 10.67 0.15
CA PHE A 79 -1.73 10.60 1.55
C PHE A 79 -2.04 11.90 2.29
N ALA A 80 -1.76 13.05 1.68
CA ALA A 80 -2.11 14.35 2.27
C ALA A 80 -3.62 14.49 2.51
N ARG A 81 -4.46 14.09 1.55
CA ARG A 81 -5.93 14.11 1.68
C ARG A 81 -6.45 13.20 2.79
N LEU A 82 -5.81 12.04 2.97
CA LEU A 82 -6.20 11.03 3.95
C LEU A 82 -5.52 11.23 5.32
N GLY A 83 -4.63 12.21 5.46
CA GLY A 83 -3.86 12.45 6.69
C GLY A 83 -2.82 11.37 7.00
N LEU A 84 -2.38 10.61 5.99
CA LEU A 84 -1.39 9.55 6.13
C LEU A 84 0.03 10.09 6.03
N ARG A 85 0.99 9.41 6.67
CA ARG A 85 2.41 9.76 6.61
C ARG A 85 3.22 8.56 6.14
N PRO A 86 4.12 8.71 5.15
CA PRO A 86 5.05 7.66 4.80
C PRO A 86 6.04 7.43 5.95
N MET A 87 6.50 6.18 6.12
CA MET A 87 7.55 5.89 7.10
C MET A 87 8.87 6.48 6.58
N PRO A 88 9.69 7.10 7.44
CA PRO A 88 11.01 7.57 7.04
C PRO A 88 11.87 6.37 6.61
N VAL A 89 12.54 6.51 5.47
CA VAL A 89 13.53 5.53 5.02
C VAL A 89 14.80 5.74 5.85
N THR A 90 15.09 4.85 6.78
CA THR A 90 16.39 4.80 7.44
C THR A 90 17.37 4.07 6.52
N VAL A 91 18.33 4.81 5.98
CA VAL A 91 19.43 4.22 5.22
C VAL A 91 20.44 3.72 6.25
N ASP A 92 20.46 2.42 6.52
CA ASP A 92 21.51 1.82 7.34
C ASP A 92 22.84 1.95 6.59
N ALA A 93 23.91 2.30 7.32
CA ALA A 93 25.20 2.74 6.78
C ALA A 93 26.00 1.69 5.99
N ASP A 94 25.43 0.51 5.73
CA ASP A 94 26.06 -0.58 4.98
C ASP A 94 25.43 -0.74 3.59
N GLY A 95 25.48 0.31 2.76
CA GLY A 95 25.57 0.23 1.28
C GLY A 95 24.63 -0.71 0.50
N HIS A 96 23.55 -1.21 1.06
CA HIS A 96 22.57 -2.07 0.40
C HIS A 96 21.39 -1.23 -0.04
N ASP A 97 21.60 -0.53 -1.15
CA ASP A 97 20.55 0.13 -1.93
C ASP A 97 19.46 -0.89 -2.29
N HIS A 98 18.37 -0.92 -1.52
CA HIS A 98 17.15 -1.61 -1.91
C HIS A 98 16.26 -0.60 -2.62
N PRO A 99 16.18 -0.61 -3.97
CA PRO A 99 15.36 0.33 -4.68
C PRO A 99 13.88 0.09 -4.35
N GLY A 100 13.20 1.14 -3.86
CA GLY A 100 11.77 1.37 -4.14
C GLY A 100 10.72 0.79 -3.18
N THR A 101 11.08 0.28 -1.99
CA THR A 101 10.05 -0.09 -1.00
C THR A 101 9.91 1.00 0.07
N VAL A 102 8.91 1.86 -0.08
CA VAL A 102 8.46 2.74 1.02
C VAL A 102 7.48 1.95 1.88
N HIS A 103 7.87 1.67 3.11
CA HIS A 103 6.93 1.22 4.13
C HIS A 103 6.06 2.44 4.50
N ALA A 104 4.74 2.31 4.48
CA ALA A 104 3.83 3.42 4.74
C ALA A 104 3.06 3.13 6.02
N ASP A 105 3.70 3.32 7.17
CA ASP A 105 3.02 3.10 8.44
C ASP A 105 2.12 4.30 8.78
N ILE A 106 0.82 4.04 8.92
CA ILE A 106 -0.16 5.06 9.28
C ILE A 106 -0.04 5.29 10.78
N THR A 107 0.82 6.21 11.19
CA THR A 107 0.92 6.62 12.59
C THR A 107 -0.36 7.37 12.98
N ALA A 108 -1.20 6.73 13.80
CA ALA A 108 -2.29 7.41 14.49
C ALA A 108 -1.66 8.55 15.33
N GLY A 109 -2.15 9.77 15.15
CA GLY A 109 -1.65 10.93 15.86
C GLY A 109 -1.74 10.75 17.38
N GLY A 110 -0.58 10.71 18.04
CA GLY A 110 -0.32 11.19 19.40
C GLY A 110 -1.15 10.62 20.56
N GLY A 111 -0.50 9.77 21.36
CA GLY A 111 -0.57 9.83 22.82
C GLY A 111 -1.19 8.62 23.54
N CYS A 112 -0.34 7.73 24.05
CA CYS A 112 -0.40 7.26 25.44
C CYS A 112 0.86 6.44 25.76
N GLY A 113 1.62 6.84 26.77
CA GLY A 113 2.80 6.12 27.22
C GLY A 113 2.49 4.77 27.85
N ARG A 114 3.42 3.83 27.71
CA ARG A 114 3.68 2.67 28.57
C ARG A 114 5.16 2.34 28.30
N ALA A 115 6.15 2.53 29.18
CA ALA A 115 6.20 2.31 30.62
C ALA A 115 5.64 0.94 31.01
N ALA A 116 6.39 -0.10 30.64
CA ALA A 116 6.85 -1.19 31.51
C ALA A 116 7.90 -2.00 30.73
#